data_AF-A0A2S9G8D8-F1
#
_entry.id   AF-A0A2S9G8D8-F1
#
_cell.length_a   1.000
_cell.length_b   1.000
_cell.length_c   1.000
_cell.angle_alpha   90.00
_cell.angle_beta   90.00
_cell.angle_gamma   90.00
#
_symmetry.space_group_name_H-M   'P 1'
#
loop_
_entity.id
_entity.type
_entity.pdbx_description
1 polymer ?
#
loop_
_entity_poly.entity_id
_entity_poly.type
_entity_poly.pdbx_seq_one_letter_code
_entity_poly.pdbx_strand_id
1 'polypeptide(L)' 'MGPVTLDDAEITSAIRCDMDAPTGVLLCRVRAGSVEFRTGDHLSVYERGDVVAIVSDGVSMTSVLTHARCDIVSFAPSFL' A
#
# COMPACT_ATOMS: atom_id res chain seq x y z
N MET A 1 -6.58 -15.70 24.23
CA MET A 1 -5.79 -15.11 23.13
C MET A 1 -6.59 -13.92 22.62
N GLY A 2 -6.24 -12.70 23.05
CA GLY A 2 -6.92 -11.48 22.61
C GLY A 2 -6.43 -11.02 21.22
N PRO A 3 -7.07 -9.99 20.63
CA PRO A 3 -6.63 -9.44 19.35
C PRO A 3 -5.19 -8.93 19.46
N VAL A 4 -4.31 -9.40 18.57
CA VAL A 4 -2.94 -8.91 18.45
C VAL A 4 -3.00 -7.58 17.71
N THR A 5 -2.77 -6.48 18.43
CA THR A 5 -2.50 -5.19 17.79
C THR A 5 -1.05 -5.19 17.33
N LEU A 6 -0.80 -4.90 16.04
CA LEU A 6 0.56 -4.64 15.57
C LEU A 6 1.11 -3.47 16.39
N ASP A 7 2.13 -3.75 17.20
CA ASP A 7 2.83 -2.76 18.00
C ASP A 7 3.44 -1.69 17.08
N ASP A 8 3.63 -0.47 17.60
CA ASP A 8 4.19 0.69 16.89
C ASP A 8 5.65 0.40 16.44
N ALA A 9 5.81 -0.37 15.37
CA ALA A 9 7.08 -0.54 14.71
C ALA A 9 7.37 0.75 13.93
N GLU A 10 8.24 1.59 14.47
CA GLU A 10 8.82 2.70 13.72
C GLU A 10 9.65 2.11 12.57
N ILE A 11 9.11 2.15 11.36
CA ILE A 11 9.79 1.66 10.16
C ILE A 11 10.85 2.70 9.79
N THR A 12 12.04 2.60 10.37
CA THR A 12 13.16 3.54 10.14
C THR A 12 13.85 3.36 8.78
N SER A 13 13.42 2.37 7.99
CA SER A 13 14.04 1.99 6.72
C SER A 13 13.00 1.96 5.61
N ALA A 14 13.35 2.43 4.42
CA ALA A 14 12.46 2.35 3.28
C ALA A 14 12.14 0.88 2.95
N ILE A 15 10.86 0.49 3.04
CA ILE A 15 10.42 -0.87 2.66
C ILE A 15 9.94 -0.83 1.23
N ARG A 16 10.55 -1.67 0.38
CA ARG A 16 10.09 -1.90 -0.98
C ARG A 16 9.20 -3.14 -1.00
N CYS A 17 7.99 -2.99 -1.53
CA CYS A 17 7.04 -4.09 -1.72
C CYS A 17 6.71 -4.18 -3.21
N ASP A 18 7.04 -5.31 -3.82
CA ASP A 18 6.56 -5.63 -5.17
C ASP A 18 5.24 -6.39 -5.04
N MET A 19 4.21 -5.88 -5.70
CA MET A 19 2.88 -6.47 -5.74
C MET A 19 2.63 -7.01 -7.14
N ASP A 20 2.76 -8.33 -7.27
CA ASP A 20 2.20 -9.10 -8.38
C ASP A 20 0.69 -9.14 -8.18
N ALA A 21 0.01 -8.08 -8.62
CA ALA A 21 -1.42 -7.97 -8.45
C ALA A 21 -2.13 -8.73 -9.60
N PRO A 22 -2.79 -9.88 -9.34
CA PRO A 22 -3.96 -10.21 -10.15
C PRO A 22 -4.95 -9.04 -10.07
N THR A 23 -5.79 -8.88 -11.09
CA THR A 23 -6.82 -7.83 -11.16
C THR A 23 -7.46 -7.62 -9.80
N GLY A 24 -7.44 -6.38 -9.27
CA GLY A 24 -7.72 -6.15 -7.85
C GLY A 24 -7.68 -4.68 -7.45
N VAL A 25 -8.20 -4.37 -6.27
CA VAL A 25 -8.18 -3.02 -5.70
C VAL A 25 -7.40 -3.02 -4.39
N LEU A 26 -6.49 -2.06 -4.28
CA LEU A 26 -5.75 -1.75 -3.05
C LEU A 26 -6.24 -0.41 -2.52
N LEU A 27 -6.77 -0.39 -1.29
CA LEU A 27 -7.01 0.83 -0.53
C LEU A 27 -5.87 1.01 0.47
N CYS A 28 -5.24 2.18 0.45
CA CYS A 28 -4.18 2.56 1.37
C CYS A 28 -4.50 3.90 2.03
N ARG A 29 -4.50 3.94 3.37
CA ARG A 29 -4.55 5.18 4.15
C ARG A 29 -3.20 5.41 4.82
N VAL A 30 -2.56 6.53 4.53
CA VAL A 30 -1.27 6.89 5.13
C VAL A 30 -1.51 7.59 6.47
N ARG A 31 -1.06 6.97 7.56
CA ARG A 31 -1.18 7.47 8.94
C ARG A 31 0.02 8.31 9.38
N ALA A 32 1.20 8.01 8.84
CA ALA A 32 2.47 8.71 9.05
C ALA A 32 3.42 8.41 7.89
N GLY A 33 4.46 9.23 7.70
CA GLY A 33 5.46 9.07 6.64
C GLY A 33 4.89 9.30 5.23
N SER A 34 5.55 8.68 4.24
CA SER A 34 5.16 8.75 2.83
C SER A 34 5.19 7.39 2.15
N VAL A 35 4.30 7.22 1.17
CA VAL A 35 4.23 6.03 0.31
C VAL A 35 4.33 6.45 -1.15
N GLU A 36 5.26 5.83 -1.86
CA GLU A 36 5.38 5.96 -3.30
C GLU A 36 4.79 4.72 -3.96
N PHE A 37 3.88 4.89 -4.91
CA PHE A 37 3.41 3.82 -5.77
C PHE A 37 3.90 4.05 -7.19
N ARG A 38 4.46 3.00 -7.80
CA ARG A 38 4.92 2.98 -9.18
C ARG A 38 4.21 1.88 -9.96
N THR A 39 3.55 2.29 -11.05
CA THR A 39 2.83 1.41 -11.97
C THR A 39 3.24 1.76 -13.39
N GLY A 40 4.02 0.88 -14.04
CA GLY A 40 4.67 1.21 -15.31
C GLY A 40 5.55 2.47 -15.19
N ASP A 41 5.31 3.46 -16.05
CA ASP A 41 5.99 4.76 -16.04
C ASP A 41 5.34 5.79 -15.09
N HIS A 42 4.19 5.44 -14.51
CA HIS A 42 3.49 6.34 -13.59
C HIS A 42 4.04 6.20 -12.16
N LEU A 43 4.32 7.34 -11.54
CA LEU A 43 4.74 7.44 -10.14
C LEU A 43 3.86 8.45 -9.42
N SER A 44 3.34 8.04 -8.27
CA SER A 44 2.56 8.88 -7.37
C SER A 44 3.09 8.77 -5.94
N VAL A 45 3.14 9.88 -5.23
CA VAL A 45 3.59 9.97 -3.83
C VAL A 45 2.43 10.45 -2.97
N TYR A 46 2.24 9.79 -1.83
CA TYR A 46 1.18 10.06 -0.87
C TYR A 46 1.76 10.25 0.52
N GLU A 47 1.22 11.19 1.27
CA GLU A 47 1.68 11.58 2.60
C GLU A 47 0.59 11.35 3.66
N ARG A 48 0.95 11.60 4.92
CA ARG A 48 0.03 11.48 6.05
C ARG A 48 -1.30 12.21 5.79
N GLY A 49 -2.39 11.46 5.93
CA GLY A 49 -3.75 11.96 5.74
C GLY A 49 -4.35 11.51 4.40
N ASP A 50 -3.52 11.13 3.44
CA ASP A 50 -3.99 10.67 2.14
C ASP A 50 -4.65 9.29 2.24
N VAL A 51 -5.70 9.13 1.43
CA VAL A 51 -6.35 7.86 1.15
C VAL A 51 -6.33 7.66 -0.35
N VAL A 52 -5.68 6.58 -0.79
CA VAL A 52 -5.57 6.21 -2.20
C VAL A 52 -6.25 4.87 -2.45
N ALA A 53 -6.96 4.80 -3.57
CA ALA A 53 -7.45 3.57 -4.15
C ALA A 53 -6.67 3.30 -5.43
N ILE A 54 -6.02 2.15 -5.52
CA ILE A 54 -5.30 1.71 -6.71
C ILE A 54 -6.05 0.52 -7.29
N VAL A 55 -6.50 0.66 -8.52
CA VAL A 55 -7.11 -0.43 -9.29
C VAL A 55 -6.02 -1.02 -10.15
N SER A 56 -5.60 -2.24 -9.85
CA SER A 56 -4.71 -3.01 -10.71
C SER A 56 -5.54 -3.78 -11.72
N ASP A 57 -5.18 -3.61 -12.98
CA ASP A 57 -5.68 -4.34 -14.15
C ASP A 57 -4.73 -5.48 -14.57
N GLY A 58 -3.85 -5.92 -13.68
CA GLY A 58 -2.81 -6.93 -13.95
C GLY A 58 -1.44 -6.35 -14.23
N VAL A 59 -1.27 -5.03 -14.19
CA VAL A 59 0.04 -4.37 -14.24
C VAL A 59 0.74 -4.48 -12.89
N SER A 60 1.99 -4.94 -12.89
CA SER A 60 2.85 -5.01 -11.70
C SER A 60 3.02 -3.62 -11.08
N MET A 61 2.92 -3.57 -9.75
CA MET A 61 3.07 -2.35 -8.98
C MET A 61 4.19 -2.52 -7.96
N THR A 62 5.06 -1.52 -7.86
CA THR A 62 6.01 -1.41 -6.75
C THR A 62 5.56 -0.30 -5.82
N SER A 63 5.56 -0.59 -4.52
CA SER A 63 5.40 0.40 -3.46
C SER A 63 6.71 0.62 -2.71
N VAL A 64 7.04 1.87 -2.39
CA VAL A 64 8.15 2.23 -1.48
C VAL A 64 7.55 2.99 -0.30
N LEU A 65 7.71 2.44 0.91
CA LEU A 65 7.21 3.00 2.16
C LEU A 65 8.38 3.63 2.92
N THR A 66 8.36 4.95 3.13
CA THR A 66 9.44 5.67 3.83
C THR A 66 8.93 6.24 5.14
N HIS A 67 9.39 5.69 6.27
CA HIS A 67 8.89 6.03 7.61
C HIS A 67 7.36 5.92 7.72
N ALA A 68 6.75 5.05 6.91
CA ALA A 68 5.32 5.07 6.68
C ALA A 68 4.57 4.12 7.61
N ARG A 69 3.46 4.60 8.15
CA ARG A 69 2.44 3.77 8.81
C ARG A 69 1.19 3.81 7.97
N CYS A 70 0.69 2.66 7.52
CA CYS A 70 -0.44 2.59 6.60
C CYS A 70 -1.48 1.58 7.07
N ASP A 71 -2.76 1.90 6.83
CA ASP A 71 -3.81 0.88 6.82
C ASP A 71 -3.99 0.44 5.37
N ILE A 72 -3.86 -0.87 5.12
CA ILE A 72 -3.92 -1.43 3.77
C ILE A 72 -5.02 -2.49 3.74
N VAL A 73 -5.91 -2.36 2.75
CA VAL A 73 -6.93 -3.38 2.44
C VAL A 73 -6.82 -3.71 0.96
N SER A 74 -6.59 -4.99 0.66
CA SER A 74 -6.64 -5.49 -0.71
C SER A 74 -7.85 -6.41 -0.90
N PHE A 75 -8.48 -6.30 -2.05
CA PHE A 75 -9.53 -7.22 -2.46
C PHE A 75 -9.43 -7.49 -3.96
N ALA A 76 -9.43 -8.77 -4.32
CA ALA A 76 -9.61 -9.17 -5.69
C ALA A 76 -11.12 -9.20 -5.99
N PRO A 77 -11.60 -8.66 -7.13
CA PRO A 77 -12.93 -8.98 -7.60
C PRO A 77 -13.01 -10.50 -7.77
N SER A 78 -13.74 -11.17 -6.87
CA SER A 78 -14.20 -12.51 -7.13
C SER A 78 -15.13 -12.43 -8.34
N PHE A 79 -14.79 -13.13 -9.42
CA PHE A 79 -15.72 -13.34 -10.53
C PHE A 79 -17.01 -13.93 -9.97
N LEU A 80 -18.06 -13.10 -9.92
CA LEU A 80 -19.45 -13.55 -9.83
C LEU A 80 -19.95 -13.83 -11.24
#